data_AF-A0A086A3A5-F1
#
_entry.id   AF-A0A086A3A5-F1
#
_cell.length_a   1.000
_cell.length_b   1.000
_cell.length_c   1.000
_cell.angle_alpha   90.00
_cell.angle_beta   90.00
_cell.angle_gamma   90.00
#
_symmetry.space_group_name_H-M   'P 1'
#
loop_
_entity.id
_entity.type
_entity.pdbx_description
1 polymer ?
#
loop_
_entity_poly.entity_id
_entity_poly.type
_entity_poly.pdbx_seq_one_letter_code
_entity_poly.pdbx_strand_id
1 'polypeptide(L)'
;MDNIKPNILSRYGTPITFGILLFIGILTWFIQYPETVSSKAKLTGSNAPKPIMAKQAARLISLDKKNGSLVNKGDIIGSLESTAQVDEVLQFSKFIDEVYTLLQEHNPQTMKLLMKSEFSHLGELQGDYQVFMQAYIPYRDYVLGDYSNKKKNLLNKDLNNAHQSRNVLNEQKELYNADLQLNLTTLEKNKQLLKENIISEQEFRELTSQNIGKKMSQPQMKSNYINNSSELNGIQKEIVELDKEIVSQQALFQQVVYNLKSKIDDWKNRYLLVATEKGKLVFTSFLQENQIVQAGKIIAYIIPENSEIYVESLVPQGNFGKVKEGQKVFLKFNAYPSHEYGKVTGKVEYISPIPADSGYYLVKVILPDHLKTNYNKEIPFIEGLTVQSDIVTKDMRLAESLYYDVIKQMKK
;
A
#
# COMPACT_ATOMS: atom_id res chain seq x y z
N MET A 1 86.02 -9.40 -72.08
CA MET A 1 85.98 -8.69 -70.78
C MET A 1 84.73 -7.84 -70.80
N ASP A 2 83.62 -8.33 -70.25
CA ASP A 2 82.41 -7.52 -70.04
C ASP A 2 82.13 -7.44 -68.55
N ASN A 3 82.31 -6.24 -68.01
CA ASN A 3 82.14 -5.89 -66.61
C ASN A 3 80.64 -5.77 -66.30
N ILE A 4 80.03 -6.85 -65.79
CA ILE A 4 78.67 -6.82 -65.28
C ILE A 4 78.69 -6.03 -63.96
N LYS A 5 78.29 -4.76 -64.00
CA LYS A 5 78.04 -3.96 -62.80
C LYS A 5 76.88 -4.59 -62.01
N PRO A 6 77.02 -4.88 -60.71
CA PRO A 6 75.92 -5.41 -59.92
C PRO A 6 74.80 -4.37 -59.84
N ASN A 7 73.60 -4.78 -60.25
CA ASN A 7 72.39 -3.96 -60.24
C ASN A 7 72.07 -3.56 -58.79
N ILE A 8 71.81 -2.26 -58.53
CA ILE A 8 71.63 -1.71 -57.17
C ILE A 8 70.55 -2.46 -56.38
N LEU A 9 69.57 -3.04 -57.09
CA LEU A 9 68.50 -3.85 -56.53
C LEU A 9 68.96 -5.18 -55.91
N SER A 10 70.04 -5.82 -56.40
CA SER A 10 70.55 -7.06 -55.79
C SER A 10 71.44 -6.81 -54.57
N ARG A 11 72.00 -5.60 -54.45
CA ARG A 11 72.85 -5.21 -53.32
C ARG A 11 72.05 -4.64 -52.14
N TYR A 12 70.88 -4.05 -52.41
CA TYR A 12 69.97 -3.52 -51.39
C TYR A 12 68.66 -4.31 -51.22
N GLY A 13 68.41 -5.34 -52.03
CA GLY A 13 67.19 -6.17 -51.90
C GLY A 13 67.09 -6.85 -50.53
N THR A 14 68.17 -7.48 -50.06
CA THR A 14 68.23 -8.14 -48.75
C THR A 14 68.03 -7.18 -47.56
N PRO A 15 68.69 -6.02 -47.47
CA PRO A 15 68.44 -5.09 -46.37
C PRO A 15 67.05 -4.42 -46.43
N ILE A 16 66.46 -4.24 -47.63
CA ILE A 16 65.09 -3.69 -47.76
C ILE A 16 64.05 -4.71 -47.28
N THR A 17 64.15 -5.98 -47.70
CA THR A 17 63.23 -7.02 -47.22
C THR A 17 63.38 -7.26 -45.73
N PHE A 18 64.61 -7.23 -45.21
CA PHE A 18 64.87 -7.29 -43.77
C PHE A 18 64.27 -6.07 -43.03
N GLY A 19 64.39 -4.87 -43.58
CA GLY A 19 63.78 -3.66 -43.03
C GLY A 19 62.26 -3.71 -42.97
N ILE A 20 61.59 -4.23 -44.02
CA ILE A 20 60.13 -4.41 -44.04
C ILE A 20 59.69 -5.44 -43.00
N LEU A 21 60.40 -6.57 -42.89
CA LEU A 21 60.12 -7.59 -41.86
C LEU A 21 60.30 -7.03 -40.45
N LEU A 22 61.35 -6.26 -40.21
CA LEU A 22 61.60 -5.59 -38.94
C LEU A 22 60.48 -4.58 -38.63
N PHE A 23 60.03 -3.81 -39.64
CA PHE A 23 58.93 -2.86 -39.50
C PHE A 23 57.59 -3.56 -39.17
N ILE A 24 57.27 -4.68 -39.81
CA ILE A 24 56.10 -5.50 -39.49
C ILE A 24 56.23 -6.09 -38.08
N GLY A 25 57.41 -6.56 -37.68
CA GLY A 25 57.69 -7.03 -36.32
C GLY A 25 57.45 -5.95 -35.27
N ILE A 26 57.89 -4.72 -35.53
CA ILE A 26 57.64 -3.57 -34.65
C ILE A 26 56.15 -3.22 -34.63
N LEU A 27 55.46 -3.21 -35.78
CA LEU A 27 54.02 -2.95 -35.85
C LEU A 27 53.19 -3.97 -35.06
N THR A 28 53.52 -5.26 -35.17
CA THR A 28 52.82 -6.32 -34.43
C THR A 28 53.05 -6.22 -32.90
N TRP A 29 54.11 -5.54 -32.46
CA TRP A 29 54.33 -5.21 -31.06
C TRP A 29 53.41 -4.08 -30.56
N PHE A 30 53.03 -3.14 -31.42
CA PHE A 30 52.14 -2.03 -31.06
C PHE A 30 50.65 -2.39 -31.09
N ILE A 31 50.25 -3.41 -31.86
CA ILE A 31 48.85 -3.82 -31.99
C ILE A 31 48.43 -4.69 -30.79
N GLN A 32 47.40 -4.25 -30.06
CA GLN A 32 46.78 -5.03 -28.98
C GLN A 32 45.82 -6.08 -29.56
N TYR A 33 46.01 -7.35 -29.18
CA TYR A 33 45.16 -8.47 -29.59
C TYR A 33 44.90 -9.38 -28.38
N PRO A 34 43.99 -8.98 -27.46
CA PRO A 34 43.78 -9.69 -26.20
C PRO A 34 43.16 -11.08 -26.41
N GLU A 35 43.49 -12.01 -25.50
CA GLU A 35 42.83 -13.33 -25.43
C GLU A 35 41.46 -13.16 -24.77
N THR A 36 40.37 -13.47 -25.49
CA THR A 36 39.00 -13.32 -24.99
C THR A 36 38.25 -14.63 -24.84
N VAL A 37 37.37 -14.71 -23.86
CA VAL A 37 36.35 -15.77 -23.74
C VAL A 37 35.02 -15.18 -24.20
N SER A 38 34.54 -15.64 -25.35
CA SER A 38 33.24 -15.23 -25.89
C SER A 38 32.11 -16.04 -25.27
N SER A 39 31.04 -15.35 -24.89
CA SER A 39 29.84 -15.94 -24.31
C SER A 39 28.58 -15.21 -24.77
N LYS A 40 27.44 -15.91 -24.73
CA LYS A 40 26.14 -15.30 -24.97
C LYS A 40 25.69 -14.60 -23.69
N ALA A 41 25.18 -13.39 -23.84
CA ALA A 41 24.77 -12.57 -22.73
C ALA A 41 23.47 -11.81 -23.03
N LYS A 42 22.84 -11.28 -21.99
CA LYS A 42 21.63 -10.45 -22.09
C LYS A 42 21.78 -9.19 -21.27
N LEU A 43 21.31 -8.07 -21.81
CA LEU A 43 21.19 -6.80 -21.10
C LEU A 43 20.01 -6.85 -20.13
N THR A 44 20.22 -6.43 -18.89
CA THR A 44 19.19 -6.40 -17.86
C THR A 44 19.40 -5.23 -16.90
N GLY A 45 18.37 -4.88 -16.11
CA GLY A 45 18.42 -3.85 -15.08
C GLY A 45 18.22 -4.40 -13.68
N SER A 46 18.76 -3.73 -12.65
CA SER A 46 18.56 -4.10 -11.25
C SER A 46 17.10 -3.99 -10.80
N ASN A 47 16.32 -3.13 -11.47
CA ASN A 47 14.88 -3.04 -11.29
C ASN A 47 14.18 -3.41 -12.61
N ALA A 48 13.72 -4.66 -12.68
CA ALA A 48 13.01 -5.18 -13.84
C ALA A 48 11.74 -4.35 -14.14
N PRO A 49 11.36 -4.20 -15.43
CA PRO A 49 10.14 -3.49 -15.80
C PRO A 49 8.92 -4.07 -15.09
N LYS A 50 8.10 -3.21 -14.47
CA LYS A 50 6.91 -3.63 -13.72
C LYS A 50 5.73 -3.78 -14.68
N PRO A 51 5.14 -4.99 -14.82
CA PRO A 51 4.02 -5.18 -15.72
C PRO A 51 2.75 -4.54 -15.16
N ILE A 52 1.99 -3.92 -16.05
CA ILE A 52 0.62 -3.44 -15.82
C ILE A 52 -0.29 -4.37 -16.59
N MET A 53 -1.14 -5.09 -15.85
CA MET A 53 -1.96 -6.15 -16.40
C MET A 53 -3.44 -5.82 -16.25
N ALA A 54 -4.22 -6.13 -17.28
CA ALA A 54 -5.67 -6.11 -17.15
C ALA A 54 -6.12 -7.29 -16.29
N LYS A 55 -6.77 -7.02 -15.15
CA LYS A 55 -7.19 -8.08 -14.22
C LYS A 55 -8.44 -8.82 -14.67
N GLN A 56 -9.18 -8.26 -15.61
CA GLN A 56 -10.40 -8.84 -16.16
C GLN A 56 -10.50 -8.57 -17.66
N ALA A 57 -11.35 -9.34 -18.34
CA ALA A 57 -11.65 -9.12 -19.74
C ALA A 57 -12.69 -7.99 -19.89
N ALA A 58 -12.32 -6.91 -20.55
CA ALA A 58 -13.18 -5.73 -20.73
C ALA A 58 -12.70 -4.89 -21.92
N ARG A 59 -13.58 -4.02 -22.42
CA ARG A 59 -13.23 -3.05 -23.47
C ARG A 59 -12.40 -1.92 -22.87
N LEU A 60 -11.34 -1.49 -23.56
CA LEU A 60 -10.55 -0.33 -23.17
C LEU A 60 -11.31 0.95 -23.53
N ILE A 61 -11.68 1.78 -22.54
CA ILE A 61 -12.46 3.00 -22.76
C ILE A 61 -11.56 4.20 -23.00
N SER A 62 -10.55 4.39 -22.14
CA SER A 62 -9.64 5.53 -22.24
C SER A 62 -8.18 5.12 -22.09
N LEU A 63 -7.30 5.87 -22.76
CA LEU A 63 -5.84 5.85 -22.55
C LEU A 63 -5.38 7.28 -22.23
N ASP A 64 -5.34 7.60 -20.95
CA ASP A 64 -5.03 8.94 -20.44
C ASP A 64 -3.53 9.29 -20.55
N LYS A 65 -2.67 8.30 -20.78
CA LYS A 65 -1.21 8.45 -20.93
C LYS A 65 -0.72 7.86 -22.26
N LYS A 66 0.25 8.54 -22.88
CA LYS A 66 0.87 8.12 -24.15
C LYS A 66 2.10 7.24 -23.94
N ASN A 67 2.44 6.43 -24.94
CA ASN A 67 3.67 5.63 -24.93
C ASN A 67 4.91 6.51 -24.69
N GLY A 68 5.78 6.10 -23.78
CA GLY A 68 7.00 6.82 -23.42
C GLY A 68 6.82 7.96 -22.42
N SER A 69 5.59 8.23 -21.94
CA SER A 69 5.34 9.25 -20.92
C SER A 69 5.96 8.88 -19.59
N LEU A 70 6.36 9.90 -18.82
CA LEU A 70 6.74 9.71 -17.43
C LEU A 70 5.47 9.61 -16.56
N VAL A 71 5.43 8.61 -15.68
CA VAL A 71 4.32 8.38 -14.75
C VAL A 71 4.85 8.25 -13.33
N ASN A 72 4.05 8.68 -12.36
CA ASN A 72 4.29 8.45 -10.94
C ASN A 72 3.45 7.26 -10.44
N LYS A 73 3.81 6.72 -9.28
CA LYS A 73 3.00 5.70 -8.60
C LYS A 73 1.59 6.26 -8.33
N GLY A 74 0.58 5.50 -8.75
CA GLY A 74 -0.83 5.88 -8.60
C GLY A 74 -1.42 6.63 -9.79
N ASP A 75 -0.60 7.03 -10.78
CA ASP A 75 -1.11 7.66 -11.99
C ASP A 75 -2.03 6.69 -12.76
N ILE A 76 -3.20 7.17 -13.13
CA ILE A 76 -4.13 6.43 -14.00
C ILE A 76 -3.62 6.55 -15.43
N ILE A 77 -3.40 5.39 -16.06
CA ILE A 77 -2.91 5.25 -17.44
C ILE A 77 -4.09 5.11 -18.39
N GLY A 78 -5.16 4.49 -17.94
CA GLY A 78 -6.39 4.31 -18.69
C GLY A 78 -7.43 3.53 -17.90
N SER A 79 -8.61 3.41 -18.49
CA SER A 79 -9.76 2.76 -17.86
C SER A 79 -10.38 1.70 -18.76
N LEU A 80 -10.84 0.62 -18.13
CA LEU A 80 -11.60 -0.45 -18.74
C LEU A 80 -13.09 -0.20 -18.52
N GLU A 81 -13.90 -0.73 -19.43
CA GLU A 81 -15.35 -0.60 -19.39
C GLU A 81 -15.92 -1.18 -18.10
N SER A 82 -16.72 -0.36 -17.44
CA SER A 82 -17.48 -0.70 -16.25
C SER A 82 -18.91 -0.18 -16.40
N THR A 83 -19.82 -0.65 -15.57
CA THR A 83 -21.20 -0.10 -15.51
C THR A 83 -21.26 1.28 -14.83
N ALA A 84 -20.15 1.75 -14.27
CA ALA A 84 -20.02 3.02 -13.57
C ALA A 84 -19.30 4.07 -14.43
N GLN A 85 -19.57 5.35 -14.17
CA GLN A 85 -18.78 6.44 -14.71
C GLN A 85 -17.49 6.60 -13.89
N VAL A 86 -16.34 6.40 -14.55
CA VAL A 86 -15.02 6.37 -13.89
C VAL A 86 -14.75 7.63 -13.07
N ASP A 87 -14.99 8.81 -13.65
CA ASP A 87 -14.75 10.09 -12.97
C ASP A 87 -15.58 10.25 -11.69
N GLU A 88 -16.83 9.80 -11.71
CA GLU A 88 -17.73 9.86 -10.56
C GLU A 88 -17.26 8.90 -9.46
N VAL A 89 -16.81 7.69 -9.81
CA VAL A 89 -16.23 6.76 -8.84
C VAL A 89 -14.94 7.31 -8.22
N LEU A 90 -14.11 8.03 -8.99
CA LEU A 90 -12.92 8.69 -8.46
C LEU A 90 -13.25 9.84 -7.50
N GLN A 91 -14.28 10.63 -7.81
CA GLN A 91 -14.78 11.67 -6.88
C GLN A 91 -15.36 11.04 -5.61
N PHE A 92 -16.17 9.99 -5.77
CA PHE A 92 -16.74 9.23 -4.67
C PHE A 92 -15.66 8.60 -3.78
N SER A 93 -14.59 8.07 -4.38
CA SER A 93 -13.46 7.56 -3.61
C SER A 93 -12.81 8.62 -2.75
N LYS A 94 -12.55 9.82 -3.31
CA LYS A 94 -11.95 10.92 -2.53
C LYS A 94 -12.85 11.32 -1.37
N PHE A 95 -14.15 11.41 -1.63
CA PHE A 95 -15.15 11.65 -0.60
C PHE A 95 -15.12 10.59 0.51
N ILE A 96 -15.05 9.30 0.18
CA ILE A 96 -14.95 8.23 1.19
C ILE A 96 -13.61 8.26 1.94
N ASP A 97 -12.50 8.63 1.30
CA ASP A 97 -11.22 8.81 1.98
C ASP A 97 -11.25 9.98 2.98
N GLU A 98 -11.97 11.06 2.66
CA GLU A 98 -12.23 12.18 3.58
C GLU A 98 -13.13 11.76 4.75
N VAL A 99 -14.22 11.03 4.50
CA VAL A 99 -15.08 10.46 5.56
C VAL A 99 -14.27 9.54 6.48
N TYR A 100 -13.44 8.68 5.91
CA TYR A 100 -12.57 7.76 6.66
C TYR A 100 -11.63 8.54 7.60
N THR A 101 -11.01 9.61 7.11
CA THR A 101 -10.08 10.44 7.89
C THR A 101 -10.81 11.14 9.04
N LEU A 102 -11.95 11.77 8.75
CA LEU A 102 -12.74 12.47 9.76
C LEU A 102 -13.31 11.54 10.86
N LEU A 103 -13.59 10.27 10.54
CA LEU A 103 -13.97 9.28 11.54
C LEU A 103 -12.84 8.98 12.54
N GLN A 104 -11.57 9.04 12.11
CA GLN A 104 -10.43 8.87 13.02
C GLN A 104 -10.22 10.11 13.91
N GLU A 105 -10.44 11.30 13.35
CA GLU A 105 -10.25 12.58 14.03
C GLU A 105 -11.39 12.94 15.01
N HIS A 106 -12.48 12.16 15.02
CA HIS A 106 -13.65 12.39 15.89
C HIS A 106 -14.21 13.82 15.77
N ASN A 107 -14.24 14.40 14.56
CA ASN A 107 -14.75 15.75 14.31
C ASN A 107 -16.18 15.75 13.72
N PRO A 108 -17.24 15.86 14.55
CA PRO A 108 -18.61 15.66 14.11
C PRO A 108 -19.20 16.80 13.27
N GLN A 109 -18.68 18.03 13.35
CA GLN A 109 -19.29 19.17 12.65
C GLN A 109 -18.95 19.18 11.16
N THR A 110 -17.70 18.89 10.80
CA THR A 110 -17.25 18.82 9.40
C THR A 110 -17.98 17.71 8.63
N MET A 111 -18.25 16.58 9.30
CA MET A 111 -18.93 15.42 8.73
C MET A 111 -20.34 15.73 8.19
N LYS A 112 -21.12 16.57 8.89
CA LYS A 112 -22.49 16.92 8.45
C LYS A 112 -22.53 17.70 7.13
N LEU A 113 -21.54 18.55 6.90
CA LEU A 113 -21.48 19.42 5.71
C LEU A 113 -21.06 18.66 4.46
N LEU A 114 -20.19 17.66 4.63
CA LEU A 114 -19.64 16.84 3.56
C LEU A 114 -20.72 16.04 2.81
N MET A 115 -21.74 15.59 3.53
CA MET A 115 -22.75 14.63 3.08
C MET A 115 -23.88 15.25 2.22
N LYS A 116 -23.60 16.38 1.56
CA LYS A 116 -24.52 17.02 0.59
C LYS A 116 -24.30 16.54 -0.85
N SER A 117 -23.18 15.88 -1.11
CA SER A 117 -22.86 15.34 -2.43
C SER A 117 -23.69 14.08 -2.70
N GLU A 118 -24.32 14.01 -3.86
CA GLU A 118 -25.06 12.83 -4.32
C GLU A 118 -24.32 12.15 -5.48
N PHE A 119 -24.33 10.82 -5.48
CA PHE A 119 -23.71 9.98 -6.50
C PHE A 119 -24.77 9.02 -7.10
N SER A 120 -24.91 9.03 -8.42
CA SER A 120 -25.94 8.33 -9.18
C SER A 120 -25.41 7.40 -10.27
N HIS A 121 -24.16 7.54 -10.74
CA HIS A 121 -23.57 6.66 -11.76
C HIS A 121 -22.41 5.83 -11.22
N LEU A 122 -22.60 5.22 -10.04
CA LEU A 122 -21.61 4.33 -9.41
C LEU A 122 -21.66 2.88 -9.92
N GLY A 123 -22.57 2.56 -10.85
CA GLY A 123 -22.69 1.23 -11.44
C GLY A 123 -22.87 0.14 -10.39
N GLU A 124 -21.96 -0.84 -10.37
CA GLU A 124 -21.99 -1.93 -9.39
C GLU A 124 -21.81 -1.49 -7.92
N LEU A 125 -21.22 -0.32 -7.66
CA LEU A 125 -21.04 0.24 -6.32
C LEU A 125 -22.30 0.96 -5.80
N GLN A 126 -23.34 1.11 -6.62
CA GLN A 126 -24.56 1.83 -6.21
C GLN A 126 -25.25 1.15 -5.01
N GLY A 127 -25.23 -0.18 -4.95
CA GLY A 127 -25.77 -0.93 -3.82
C GLY A 127 -25.00 -0.66 -2.53
N ASP A 128 -23.67 -0.64 -2.58
CA ASP A 128 -22.83 -0.34 -1.43
C ASP A 128 -23.02 1.12 -0.95
N TYR A 129 -23.19 2.06 -1.89
CA TYR A 129 -23.53 3.45 -1.58
C TYR A 129 -24.89 3.58 -0.86
N GLN A 130 -25.91 2.81 -1.28
CA GLN A 130 -27.20 2.81 -0.59
C GLN A 130 -27.08 2.29 0.85
N VAL A 131 -26.31 1.23 1.08
CA VAL A 131 -26.03 0.70 2.43
C VAL A 131 -25.30 1.75 3.27
N PHE A 132 -24.33 2.45 2.69
CA PHE A 132 -23.65 3.58 3.33
C PHE A 132 -24.62 4.69 3.74
N MET A 133 -25.52 5.10 2.85
CA MET A 133 -26.51 6.14 3.16
C MET A 133 -27.52 5.68 4.23
N GLN A 134 -27.92 4.41 4.22
CA GLN A 134 -28.79 3.83 5.26
C GLN A 134 -28.13 3.81 6.64
N ALA A 135 -26.81 3.54 6.71
CA ALA A 135 -26.06 3.60 7.96
C ALA A 135 -25.75 5.05 8.39
N TYR A 136 -25.59 5.96 7.42
CA TYR A 136 -25.31 7.37 7.70
C TYR A 136 -26.46 8.07 8.41
N ILE A 137 -27.73 7.81 8.03
CA ILE A 137 -28.87 8.55 8.59
C ILE A 137 -28.97 8.37 10.12
N PRO A 138 -28.98 7.14 10.67
CA PRO A 138 -28.95 6.93 12.12
C PRO A 138 -27.68 7.47 12.77
N TYR A 139 -26.51 7.29 12.16
CA TYR A 139 -25.25 7.86 12.66
C TYR A 139 -25.32 9.39 12.78
N ARG A 140 -25.85 10.06 11.75
CA ARG A 140 -26.07 11.51 11.76
C ARG A 140 -27.02 11.91 12.87
N ASP A 141 -28.10 11.18 13.11
CA ASP A 141 -29.12 11.57 14.09
C ASP A 141 -28.66 11.29 15.54
N TYR A 142 -28.02 10.15 15.78
CA TYR A 142 -27.58 9.74 17.11
C TYR A 142 -26.22 10.29 17.52
N VAL A 143 -25.25 10.35 16.61
CA VAL A 143 -23.86 10.70 16.94
C VAL A 143 -23.57 12.16 16.61
N LEU A 144 -23.93 12.61 15.41
CA LEU A 144 -23.66 13.98 14.99
C LEU A 144 -24.77 14.95 15.44
N GLY A 145 -25.99 14.44 15.57
CA GLY A 145 -27.23 15.19 15.63
C GLY A 145 -27.53 15.79 16.99
N ASP A 146 -28.43 16.79 16.99
CA ASP A 146 -28.93 17.35 18.25
C ASP A 146 -29.93 16.42 18.94
N TYR A 147 -30.43 15.37 18.28
CA TYR A 147 -31.47 14.51 18.82
C TYR A 147 -31.03 13.83 20.12
N SER A 148 -29.89 13.12 20.09
CA SER A 148 -29.33 12.47 21.29
C SER A 148 -29.04 13.47 22.40
N ASN A 149 -28.44 14.61 22.07
CA ASN A 149 -28.13 15.66 23.04
C ASN A 149 -29.40 16.24 23.67
N LYS A 150 -30.43 16.54 22.87
CA LYS A 150 -31.74 17.02 23.35
C LYS A 150 -32.42 15.98 24.24
N LYS A 151 -32.44 14.70 23.82
CA LYS A 151 -33.04 13.61 24.59
C LYS A 151 -32.30 13.40 25.92
N LYS A 152 -30.97 13.39 25.90
CA LYS A 152 -30.14 13.27 27.12
C LYS A 152 -30.37 14.44 28.08
N ASN A 153 -30.51 15.66 27.57
CA ASN A 153 -30.85 16.83 28.38
C ASN A 153 -32.23 16.73 29.05
N LEU A 154 -33.23 16.21 28.34
CA LEU A 154 -34.57 15.97 28.92
C LEU A 154 -34.50 14.89 30.01
N LEU A 155 -33.87 13.76 29.74
CA LEU A 155 -33.70 12.68 30.72
C LEU A 155 -32.93 13.13 31.96
N ASN A 156 -31.89 13.94 31.81
CA ASN A 156 -31.16 14.51 32.94
C ASN A 156 -32.02 15.46 33.78
N LYS A 157 -32.93 16.20 33.16
CA LYS A 157 -33.88 17.07 33.87
C LYS A 157 -34.88 16.22 34.66
N ASP A 158 -35.40 15.16 34.06
CA ASP A 158 -36.33 14.24 34.73
C ASP A 158 -35.64 13.49 35.88
N LEU A 159 -34.39 13.08 35.69
CA LEU A 159 -33.57 12.48 36.73
C LEU A 159 -33.40 13.43 37.93
N ASN A 160 -33.10 14.71 37.66
CA ASN A 160 -32.99 15.72 38.70
C ASN A 160 -34.32 15.93 39.46
N ASN A 161 -35.45 15.95 38.75
CA ASN A 161 -36.78 16.05 39.37
C ASN A 161 -37.09 14.84 40.26
N ALA A 162 -36.77 13.63 39.80
CA ALA A 162 -36.94 12.40 40.56
C ALA A 162 -36.05 12.36 41.82
N HIS A 163 -34.82 12.91 41.74
CA HIS A 163 -33.96 13.10 42.91
C HIS A 163 -34.52 14.14 43.90
N GLN A 164 -35.10 15.23 43.42
CA GLN A 164 -35.78 16.19 44.31
C GLN A 164 -36.97 15.55 45.02
N SER A 165 -37.78 14.75 44.31
CA SER A 165 -38.88 13.97 44.90
C SER A 165 -38.37 12.98 45.95
N ARG A 166 -37.23 12.31 45.71
CA ARG A 166 -36.57 11.46 46.70
C ARG A 166 -36.22 12.21 47.98
N ASN A 167 -35.69 13.42 47.86
CA ASN A 167 -35.31 14.24 49.02
C ASN A 167 -36.55 14.59 49.86
N VAL A 168 -37.64 15.02 49.21
CA VAL A 168 -38.92 15.29 49.90
C VAL A 168 -39.45 14.04 50.61
N LEU A 169 -39.40 12.87 49.96
CA LEU A 169 -39.82 11.60 50.59
C LEU A 169 -38.95 11.22 51.80
N ASN A 170 -37.65 11.51 51.75
CA ASN A 170 -36.74 11.28 52.87
C ASN A 170 -37.04 12.22 54.04
N GLU A 171 -37.24 13.51 53.77
CA GLU A 171 -37.63 14.49 54.79
C GLU A 171 -38.96 14.12 55.46
N GLN A 172 -39.97 13.74 54.66
CA GLN A 172 -41.25 13.25 55.19
C GLN A 172 -41.05 12.04 56.09
N LYS A 173 -40.19 11.08 55.70
CA LYS A 173 -39.91 9.88 56.48
C LYS A 173 -39.23 10.22 57.82
N GLU A 174 -38.31 11.18 57.84
CA GLU A 174 -37.66 11.63 59.08
C GLU A 174 -38.67 12.27 60.03
N LEU A 175 -39.49 13.21 59.54
CA LEU A 175 -40.54 13.86 60.33
C LEU A 175 -41.55 12.85 60.87
N TYR A 176 -41.97 11.90 60.03
CA TYR A 176 -42.91 10.85 60.43
C TYR A 176 -42.32 9.92 61.49
N ASN A 177 -41.04 9.54 61.37
CA ASN A 177 -40.38 8.70 62.38
C ASN A 177 -40.26 9.45 63.72
N ALA A 178 -39.96 10.75 63.70
CA ALA A 178 -39.92 11.58 64.89
C ALA A 178 -41.31 11.67 65.57
N ASP A 179 -42.38 11.92 64.80
CA ASP A 179 -43.75 11.92 65.33
C ASP A 179 -44.13 10.53 65.87
N LEU A 180 -43.82 9.45 65.16
CA LEU A 180 -44.10 8.10 65.63
C LEU A 180 -43.40 7.80 66.96
N GLN A 181 -42.14 8.23 67.13
CA GLN A 181 -41.40 8.07 68.38
C GLN A 181 -42.08 8.82 69.54
N LEU A 182 -42.51 10.07 69.32
CA LEU A 182 -43.26 10.84 70.31
C LEU A 182 -44.57 10.15 70.72
N ASN A 183 -45.29 9.58 69.75
CA ASN A 183 -46.53 8.85 70.02
C ASN A 183 -46.29 7.54 70.78
N LEU A 184 -45.22 6.81 70.46
CA LEU A 184 -44.83 5.60 71.19
C LEU A 184 -44.50 5.91 72.66
N THR A 185 -43.71 6.96 72.92
CA THR A 185 -43.43 7.41 74.29
C THR A 185 -44.70 7.85 75.03
N THR A 186 -45.62 8.53 74.34
CA THR A 186 -46.91 8.95 74.90
C THR A 186 -47.77 7.75 75.27
N LEU A 187 -47.83 6.73 74.42
CA LEU A 187 -48.53 5.47 74.69
C LEU A 187 -47.94 4.73 75.89
N GLU A 188 -46.61 4.67 76.00
CA GLU A 188 -45.93 4.04 77.15
C GLU A 188 -46.25 4.74 78.46
N LYS A 189 -46.20 6.08 78.50
CA LYS A 189 -46.57 6.86 79.69
C LYS A 189 -48.04 6.67 80.06
N ASN A 190 -48.95 6.73 79.09
CA ASN A 190 -50.38 6.52 79.35
C ASN A 190 -50.69 5.08 79.78
N LYS A 191 -49.92 4.09 79.33
CA LYS A 191 -50.02 2.71 79.82
C LYS A 191 -49.68 2.61 81.32
N GLN A 192 -48.75 3.43 81.81
CA GLN A 192 -48.45 3.51 83.24
C GLN A 192 -49.59 4.18 84.00
N LEU A 193 -50.09 5.32 83.52
CA LEU A 193 -51.22 6.03 84.14
C LEU A 193 -52.50 5.19 84.21
N LEU A 194 -52.74 4.33 83.21
CA LEU A 194 -53.84 3.37 83.24
C LEU A 194 -53.69 2.35 84.37
N LYS A 195 -52.48 1.83 84.61
CA LYS A 195 -52.20 0.92 85.75
C LYS A 195 -52.43 1.60 87.10
N GLU A 196 -52.19 2.90 87.16
CA GLU A 196 -52.43 3.75 88.33
C GLU A 196 -53.90 4.19 88.44
N ASN A 197 -54.79 3.74 87.54
CA ASN A 197 -56.22 4.10 87.43
C ASN A 197 -56.48 5.62 87.23
N ILE A 198 -55.52 6.36 86.67
CA ILE A 198 -55.62 7.81 86.43
C ILE A 198 -56.39 8.11 85.14
N ILE A 199 -56.27 7.25 84.13
CA ILE A 199 -57.01 7.35 82.85
C ILE A 199 -57.94 6.15 82.66
N SER A 200 -58.94 6.27 81.80
CA SER A 200 -59.87 5.18 81.51
C SER A 200 -59.31 4.18 80.48
N GLU A 201 -59.77 2.92 80.50
CA GLU A 201 -59.43 1.95 79.44
C GLU A 201 -59.87 2.42 78.05
N GLN A 202 -61.00 3.14 77.97
CA GLN A 202 -61.51 3.65 76.70
C GLN A 202 -60.55 4.68 76.10
N GLU A 203 -60.08 5.62 76.90
CA GLU A 203 -59.10 6.63 76.49
C GLU A 203 -57.78 5.98 76.02
N PHE A 204 -57.30 4.96 76.74
CA PHE A 204 -56.11 4.20 76.30
C PHE A 204 -56.33 3.43 74.98
N ARG A 205 -57.53 2.86 74.78
CA ARG A 205 -57.89 2.20 73.51
C ARG A 205 -57.94 3.18 72.34
N GLU A 206 -58.47 4.39 72.55
CA GLU A 206 -58.49 5.45 71.53
C GLU A 206 -57.08 5.87 71.12
N LEU A 207 -56.18 6.10 72.07
CA LEU A 207 -54.76 6.40 71.81
C LEU A 207 -54.06 5.25 71.05
N THR A 208 -54.35 4.00 71.41
CA THR A 208 -53.81 2.83 70.73
C THR A 208 -54.29 2.74 69.28
N SER A 209 -55.58 2.98 69.04
CA SER A 209 -56.17 3.01 67.70
C SER A 209 -55.53 4.09 66.82
N GLN A 210 -55.34 5.30 67.37
CA GLN A 210 -54.67 6.40 66.66
C GLN A 210 -53.23 6.03 66.26
N ASN A 211 -52.46 5.38 67.14
CA ASN A 211 -51.11 4.93 66.82
C ASN A 211 -51.07 3.81 65.76
N ILE A 212 -52.03 2.87 65.80
CA ILE A 212 -52.18 1.86 64.75
C ILE A 212 -52.47 2.53 63.41
N GLY A 213 -53.39 3.50 63.39
CA GLY A 213 -53.69 4.31 62.21
C GLY A 213 -52.45 5.03 61.66
N LYS A 214 -51.63 5.62 62.55
CA LYS A 214 -50.34 6.19 62.16
C LYS A 214 -49.45 5.12 61.53
N LYS A 215 -49.21 3.97 62.19
CA LYS A 215 -48.38 2.88 61.66
C LYS A 215 -48.82 2.38 60.27
N MET A 216 -50.10 2.44 59.95
CA MET A 216 -50.61 2.08 58.61
C MET A 216 -50.12 3.03 57.51
N SER A 217 -49.71 4.26 57.82
CA SER A 217 -49.10 5.18 56.85
C SER A 217 -47.68 4.81 56.45
N GLN A 218 -46.96 4.01 57.26
CA GLN A 218 -45.57 3.64 57.00
C GLN A 218 -45.41 2.75 55.73
N PRO A 219 -46.23 1.71 55.50
CA PRO A 219 -46.26 0.99 54.22
C PRO A 219 -46.50 1.91 53.01
N GLN A 220 -47.37 2.92 53.14
CA GLN A 220 -47.66 3.85 52.04
C GLN A 220 -46.43 4.70 51.68
N MET A 221 -45.73 5.24 52.68
CA MET A 221 -44.48 5.98 52.44
C MET A 221 -43.40 5.09 51.83
N LYS A 222 -43.30 3.84 52.30
CA LYS A 222 -42.37 2.86 51.74
C LYS A 222 -42.70 2.56 50.28
N SER A 223 -43.99 2.43 49.93
CA SER A 223 -44.45 2.26 48.56
C SER A 223 -44.05 3.44 47.67
N ASN A 224 -44.29 4.68 48.12
CA ASN A 224 -43.88 5.89 47.39
C ASN A 224 -42.36 5.95 47.14
N TYR A 225 -41.56 5.57 48.14
CA TYR A 225 -40.10 5.49 48.01
C TYR A 225 -39.65 4.44 46.99
N ILE A 226 -40.30 3.26 46.99
CA ILE A 226 -40.03 2.20 46.02
C ILE A 226 -40.42 2.66 44.62
N ASN A 227 -41.58 3.29 44.44
CA ASN A 227 -42.05 3.81 43.16
C ASN A 227 -41.07 4.84 42.59
N ASN A 228 -40.65 5.82 43.40
CA ASN A 228 -39.63 6.78 42.97
C ASN A 228 -38.25 6.11 42.71
N SER A 229 -37.92 5.00 43.39
CA SER A 229 -36.70 4.23 43.07
C SER A 229 -36.79 3.53 41.73
N SER A 230 -37.97 2.98 41.42
CA SER A 230 -38.23 2.39 40.12
C SER A 230 -38.20 3.43 39.01
N GLU A 231 -38.71 4.64 39.25
CA GLU A 231 -38.65 5.78 38.33
C GLU A 231 -37.20 6.19 38.03
N LEU A 232 -36.38 6.41 39.07
CA LEU A 232 -34.94 6.71 38.90
C LEU A 232 -34.23 5.63 38.09
N ASN A 233 -34.48 4.36 38.41
CA ASN A 233 -33.88 3.24 37.67
C ASN A 233 -34.36 3.18 36.22
N GLY A 234 -35.63 3.52 35.96
CA GLY A 234 -36.18 3.61 34.60
C GLY A 234 -35.46 4.67 33.77
N ILE A 235 -35.36 5.90 34.29
CA ILE A 235 -34.67 7.01 33.62
C ILE A 235 -33.19 6.68 33.39
N GLN A 236 -32.50 6.11 34.39
CA GLN A 236 -31.10 5.72 34.25
C GLN A 236 -30.91 4.64 33.18
N LYS A 237 -31.83 3.67 33.09
CA LYS A 237 -31.81 2.65 32.06
C LYS A 237 -31.98 3.26 30.67
N GLU A 238 -32.89 4.22 30.50
CA GLU A 238 -33.07 4.94 29.23
C GLU A 238 -31.82 5.71 28.80
N ILE A 239 -31.10 6.34 29.75
CA ILE A 239 -29.81 7.00 29.45
C ILE A 239 -28.77 5.99 28.97
N VAL A 240 -28.64 4.85 29.66
CA VAL A 240 -27.69 3.79 29.28
C VAL A 240 -28.05 3.18 27.93
N GLU A 241 -29.33 2.95 27.66
CA GLU A 241 -29.81 2.45 26.37
C GLU A 241 -29.51 3.45 25.24
N LEU A 242 -29.70 4.75 25.48
CA LEU A 242 -29.35 5.81 24.53
C LEU A 242 -27.83 5.85 24.26
N ASP A 243 -27.00 5.81 25.31
CA ASP A 243 -25.54 5.81 25.17
C ASP A 243 -25.05 4.56 24.40
N LYS A 244 -25.65 3.40 24.67
CA LYS A 244 -25.39 2.17 23.91
C LYS A 244 -25.76 2.33 22.44
N GLU A 245 -26.90 2.93 22.15
CA GLU A 245 -27.36 3.15 20.77
C GLU A 245 -26.40 4.06 20.00
N ILE A 246 -25.91 5.14 20.62
CA ILE A 246 -24.91 6.04 20.02
C ILE A 246 -23.65 5.29 19.62
N VAL A 247 -23.09 4.49 20.55
CA VAL A 247 -21.88 3.69 20.28
C VAL A 247 -22.14 2.64 19.20
N SER A 248 -23.31 1.99 19.22
CA SER A 248 -23.71 1.00 18.22
C SER A 248 -23.78 1.61 16.82
N GLN A 249 -24.45 2.77 16.66
CA GLN A 249 -24.57 3.46 15.38
C GLN A 249 -23.22 3.99 14.88
N GLN A 250 -22.34 4.45 15.78
CA GLN A 250 -20.97 4.82 15.43
C GLN A 250 -20.17 3.63 14.89
N ALA A 251 -20.18 2.50 15.58
CA ALA A 251 -19.47 1.30 15.17
C ALA A 251 -19.99 0.74 13.83
N LEU A 252 -21.32 0.72 13.66
CA LEU A 252 -21.96 0.27 12.43
C LEU A 252 -21.55 1.14 11.23
N PHE A 253 -21.62 2.46 11.38
CA PHE A 253 -21.26 3.37 10.29
C PHE A 253 -19.78 3.27 9.93
N GLN A 254 -18.89 3.18 10.93
CA GLN A 254 -17.46 2.97 10.71
C GLN A 254 -17.18 1.67 9.95
N GLN A 255 -17.85 0.57 10.32
CA GLN A 255 -17.72 -0.70 9.61
C GLN A 255 -18.16 -0.59 8.15
N VAL A 256 -19.28 0.10 7.88
CA VAL A 256 -19.79 0.30 6.52
C VAL A 256 -18.84 1.15 5.68
N VAL A 257 -18.26 2.21 6.24
CA VAL A 257 -17.23 3.02 5.57
C VAL A 257 -16.01 2.19 5.19
N TYR A 258 -15.54 1.33 6.09
CA TYR A 258 -14.36 0.49 5.82
C TYR A 258 -14.63 -0.55 4.73
N ASN A 259 -15.80 -1.18 4.76
CA ASN A 259 -16.21 -2.12 3.72
C ASN A 259 -16.33 -1.40 2.37
N LEU A 260 -17.04 -0.27 2.33
CA LEU A 260 -17.22 0.52 1.13
C LEU A 260 -15.89 0.99 0.53
N LYS A 261 -14.94 1.45 1.37
CA LYS A 261 -13.60 1.80 0.92
C LYS A 261 -12.90 0.61 0.25
N SER A 262 -12.97 -0.58 0.85
CA SER A 262 -12.43 -1.80 0.24
C SER A 262 -13.10 -2.12 -1.10
N LYS A 263 -14.42 -1.97 -1.21
CA LYS A 263 -15.17 -2.20 -2.47
C LYS A 263 -14.75 -1.24 -3.57
N ILE A 264 -14.55 0.03 -3.24
CA ILE A 264 -14.05 1.04 -4.18
C ILE A 264 -12.62 0.69 -4.64
N ASP A 265 -11.76 0.27 -3.72
CA ASP A 265 -10.38 -0.12 -4.06
C ASP A 265 -10.35 -1.39 -4.93
N ASP A 266 -11.24 -2.36 -4.68
CA ASP A 266 -11.45 -3.54 -5.54
C ASP A 266 -11.96 -3.14 -6.94
N TRP A 267 -12.91 -2.22 -7.02
CA TRP A 267 -13.39 -1.67 -8.29
C TRP A 267 -12.24 -1.01 -9.06
N LYS A 268 -11.45 -0.14 -8.42
CA LYS A 268 -10.28 0.50 -9.06
C LYS A 268 -9.29 -0.53 -9.57
N ASN A 269 -8.99 -1.57 -8.77
CA ASN A 269 -8.07 -2.64 -9.14
C ASN A 269 -8.55 -3.48 -10.34
N ARG A 270 -9.87 -3.57 -10.56
CA ARG A 270 -10.46 -4.31 -11.68
C ARG A 270 -10.54 -3.49 -12.96
N TYR A 271 -10.95 -2.22 -12.85
CA TYR A 271 -11.31 -1.39 -13.99
C TYR A 271 -10.25 -0.34 -14.35
N LEU A 272 -9.32 0.02 -13.46
CA LEU A 272 -8.28 1.01 -13.75
C LEU A 272 -6.93 0.37 -14.03
N LEU A 273 -6.25 0.90 -15.04
CA LEU A 273 -4.85 0.60 -15.31
C LEU A 273 -4.02 1.67 -14.61
N VAL A 274 -3.40 1.30 -13.48
CA VAL A 274 -2.69 2.25 -12.61
C VAL A 274 -1.20 1.96 -12.62
N ALA A 275 -0.40 3.02 -12.60
CA ALA A 275 1.05 2.94 -12.47
C ALA A 275 1.45 2.43 -11.07
N THR A 276 2.19 1.33 -11.00
CA THR A 276 2.62 0.72 -9.73
C THR A 276 3.81 1.45 -9.09
N GLU A 277 4.63 2.11 -9.88
CA GLU A 277 5.84 2.83 -9.47
C GLU A 277 6.11 4.04 -10.39
N LYS A 278 7.05 4.91 -10.00
CA LYS A 278 7.52 6.00 -10.87
C LYS A 278 8.43 5.44 -11.98
N GLY A 279 8.20 5.86 -13.22
CA GLY A 279 9.06 5.47 -14.33
C GLY A 279 8.51 5.86 -15.69
N LYS A 280 9.11 5.32 -16.75
CA LYS A 280 8.69 5.52 -18.13
C LYS A 280 7.69 4.43 -18.54
N LEU A 281 6.53 4.84 -19.01
CA LEU A 281 5.47 3.94 -19.48
C LEU A 281 5.78 3.41 -20.89
N VAL A 282 5.72 2.09 -21.09
CA VAL A 282 5.90 1.45 -22.40
C VAL A 282 4.79 0.45 -22.67
N PHE A 283 3.98 0.66 -23.70
CA PHE A 283 2.92 -0.28 -24.08
C PHE A 283 3.47 -1.51 -24.80
N THR A 284 2.85 -2.67 -24.57
CA THR A 284 3.27 -3.95 -25.18
C THR A 284 2.77 -4.13 -26.62
N SER A 285 1.77 -3.34 -27.03
CA SER A 285 1.20 -3.35 -28.38
C SER A 285 0.61 -1.98 -28.71
N PHE A 286 0.29 -1.73 -29.98
CA PHE A 286 -0.50 -0.56 -30.38
C PHE A 286 -1.92 -0.73 -29.85
N LEU A 287 -2.22 -0.04 -28.75
CA LEU A 287 -3.54 -0.06 -28.13
C LEU A 287 -4.43 1.01 -28.76
N GLN A 288 -5.68 0.66 -28.98
CA GLN A 288 -6.72 1.58 -29.44
C GLN A 288 -7.87 1.56 -28.44
N GLU A 289 -8.49 2.72 -28.23
CA GLU A 289 -9.75 2.81 -27.49
C GLU A 289 -10.82 1.96 -28.18
N ASN A 290 -11.76 1.46 -27.40
CA ASN A 290 -12.81 0.51 -27.78
C ASN A 290 -12.37 -0.90 -28.18
N GLN A 291 -11.08 -1.25 -28.08
CA GLN A 291 -10.64 -2.64 -28.27
C GLN A 291 -10.95 -3.49 -27.03
N ILE A 292 -11.15 -4.80 -27.23
CA ILE A 292 -11.32 -5.75 -26.12
C ILE A 292 -9.94 -6.22 -25.63
N VAL A 293 -9.76 -6.17 -24.31
CA VAL A 293 -8.57 -6.66 -23.62
C VAL A 293 -8.94 -7.92 -22.83
N GLN A 294 -8.08 -8.93 -22.85
CA GLN A 294 -8.28 -10.17 -22.09
C GLN A 294 -7.70 -10.08 -20.67
N ALA A 295 -8.31 -10.80 -19.73
CA ALA A 295 -7.80 -10.93 -18.37
C ALA A 295 -6.39 -11.55 -18.38
N GLY A 296 -5.50 -11.04 -17.53
CA GLY A 296 -4.11 -11.48 -17.43
C GLY A 296 -3.18 -10.94 -18.52
N LYS A 297 -3.69 -10.23 -19.53
CA LYS A 297 -2.87 -9.64 -20.58
C LYS A 297 -2.05 -8.47 -20.01
N ILE A 298 -0.74 -8.49 -20.26
CA ILE A 298 0.16 -7.36 -19.96
C ILE A 298 -0.09 -6.26 -21.00
N ILE A 299 -0.51 -5.10 -20.53
CA ILE A 299 -0.89 -3.93 -21.34
C ILE A 299 0.29 -2.99 -21.52
N ALA A 300 1.05 -2.79 -20.45
CA ALA A 300 2.21 -1.93 -20.44
C ALA A 300 3.25 -2.45 -19.44
N TYR A 301 4.45 -1.91 -19.55
CA TYR A 301 5.48 -1.97 -18.52
C TYR A 301 5.82 -0.57 -18.05
N ILE A 302 6.17 -0.45 -16.77
CA ILE A 302 6.83 0.73 -16.23
C ILE A 302 8.30 0.40 -16.12
N ILE A 303 9.13 1.16 -16.82
CA ILE A 303 10.59 1.08 -16.72
C ILE A 303 11.01 2.10 -15.67
N PRO A 304 11.47 1.68 -14.47
CA PRO A 304 11.91 2.60 -13.43
C PRO A 304 13.12 3.42 -13.91
N GLU A 305 13.19 4.71 -13.57
CA GLU A 305 14.29 5.59 -14.01
C GLU A 305 15.64 5.21 -13.39
N ASN A 306 15.64 4.60 -12.20
CA ASN A 306 16.83 4.28 -11.42
C ASN A 306 17.17 2.78 -11.47
N SER A 307 17.19 2.16 -12.66
CA SER A 307 17.72 0.80 -12.79
C SER A 307 19.22 0.85 -13.07
N GLU A 308 20.01 0.16 -12.24
CA GLU A 308 21.41 -0.10 -12.56
C GLU A 308 21.45 -1.10 -13.70
N ILE A 309 22.05 -0.71 -14.82
CA ILE A 309 22.13 -1.54 -16.01
C ILE A 309 23.33 -2.47 -15.89
N TYR A 310 23.11 -3.76 -16.11
CA TYR A 310 24.16 -4.78 -16.16
C TYR A 310 23.89 -5.80 -17.27
N VAL A 311 24.91 -6.60 -17.57
CA VAL A 311 24.82 -7.70 -18.54
C VAL A 311 25.03 -9.02 -17.81
N GLU A 312 24.12 -9.96 -18.04
CA GLU A 312 24.21 -11.34 -17.59
C GLU A 312 24.85 -12.20 -18.67
N SER A 313 26.06 -12.68 -18.41
CA SER A 313 26.85 -13.48 -19.35
C SER A 313 26.86 -14.96 -18.95
N LEU A 314 26.54 -15.85 -19.89
CA LEU A 314 26.56 -17.30 -19.68
C LEU A 314 27.87 -17.89 -20.20
N VAL A 315 28.85 -18.07 -19.31
CA VAL A 315 30.19 -18.55 -19.65
C VAL A 315 30.24 -20.09 -19.63
N PRO A 316 30.69 -20.77 -20.71
CA PRO A 316 30.82 -22.23 -20.72
C PRO A 316 31.83 -22.73 -19.68
N GLN A 317 31.53 -23.85 -19.00
CA GLN A 317 32.40 -24.45 -17.98
C GLN A 317 33.85 -24.62 -18.42
N GLY A 318 34.11 -25.04 -19.67
CA GLY A 318 35.48 -25.26 -20.17
C GLY A 318 36.37 -24.01 -20.18
N ASN A 319 35.78 -22.82 -20.18
CA ASN A 319 36.49 -21.54 -20.17
C ASN A 319 36.37 -20.78 -18.84
N PHE A 320 35.60 -21.31 -17.88
CA PHE A 320 35.29 -20.65 -16.61
C PHE A 320 36.55 -20.32 -15.80
N GLY A 321 37.53 -21.24 -15.74
CA GLY A 321 38.75 -21.04 -14.95
C GLY A 321 39.65 -19.88 -15.40
N LYS A 322 39.38 -19.27 -16.56
CA LYS A 322 40.09 -18.08 -17.05
C LYS A 322 39.41 -16.76 -16.67
N VAL A 323 38.13 -16.81 -16.28
CA VAL A 323 37.32 -15.65 -15.96
C VAL A 323 37.51 -15.26 -14.49
N LYS A 324 37.74 -13.98 -14.24
CA LYS A 324 37.97 -13.42 -12.90
C LYS A 324 37.24 -12.10 -12.75
N GLU A 325 36.84 -11.81 -11.51
CA GLU A 325 36.27 -10.51 -11.15
C GLU A 325 37.25 -9.38 -11.50
N GLY A 326 36.69 -8.26 -11.96
CA GLY A 326 37.43 -7.08 -12.37
C GLY A 326 37.93 -7.07 -13.81
N GLN A 327 37.82 -8.18 -14.56
CA GLN A 327 38.24 -8.23 -15.97
C GLN A 327 37.41 -7.30 -16.86
N LYS A 328 38.06 -6.74 -17.87
CA LYS A 328 37.40 -5.92 -18.90
C LYS A 328 36.58 -6.79 -19.83
N VAL A 329 35.39 -6.34 -20.20
CA VAL A 329 34.48 -7.05 -21.10
C VAL A 329 34.13 -6.16 -22.27
N PHE A 330 34.23 -6.69 -23.49
CA PHE A 330 33.70 -6.02 -24.67
C PHE A 330 32.34 -6.58 -25.02
N LEU A 331 31.34 -5.71 -25.04
CA LEU A 331 29.94 -6.03 -25.29
C LEU A 331 29.57 -5.60 -26.71
N LYS A 332 29.14 -6.56 -27.53
CA LYS A 332 28.65 -6.34 -28.90
C LYS A 332 27.17 -6.67 -28.92
N PHE A 333 26.33 -5.66 -29.10
CA PHE A 333 24.88 -5.83 -29.11
C PHE A 333 24.44 -6.35 -30.48
N ASN A 334 23.70 -7.45 -30.51
CA ASN A 334 23.33 -8.10 -31.78
C ASN A 334 22.44 -7.21 -32.68
N ALA A 335 21.61 -6.36 -32.06
CA ALA A 335 20.76 -5.41 -32.78
C ALA A 335 21.52 -4.16 -33.29
N TYR A 336 22.78 -3.97 -32.87
CA TYR A 336 23.60 -2.82 -33.20
C TYR A 336 24.94 -3.30 -33.77
N PRO A 337 25.03 -3.48 -35.11
CA PRO A 337 26.20 -4.09 -35.73
C PRO A 337 27.50 -3.39 -35.34
N SER A 338 28.46 -4.19 -34.85
CA SER A 338 29.67 -3.66 -34.22
C SER A 338 30.57 -2.85 -35.16
N HIS A 339 30.45 -3.03 -36.48
CA HIS A 339 31.19 -2.24 -37.47
C HIS A 339 30.68 -0.79 -37.56
N GLU A 340 29.40 -0.56 -37.26
CA GLU A 340 28.76 0.77 -37.30
C GLU A 340 28.64 1.43 -35.93
N TYR A 341 28.31 0.64 -34.90
CA TYR A 341 28.04 1.14 -33.56
C TYR A 341 29.22 0.98 -32.60
N GLY A 342 30.19 0.14 -32.95
CA GLY A 342 31.31 -0.19 -32.08
C GLY A 342 30.92 -1.21 -31.02
N LYS A 343 31.56 -1.10 -29.85
CA LYS A 343 31.42 -2.00 -28.71
C LYS A 343 31.31 -1.20 -27.43
N VAL A 344 30.52 -1.69 -26.49
CA VAL A 344 30.40 -1.11 -25.14
C VAL A 344 31.40 -1.78 -24.22
N THR A 345 32.02 -1.00 -23.34
CA THR A 345 33.00 -1.54 -22.38
C THR A 345 32.29 -1.81 -21.06
N GLY A 346 32.40 -3.04 -20.58
CA GLY A 346 31.95 -3.45 -19.26
C GLY A 346 33.10 -3.98 -18.40
N LYS A 347 32.77 -4.32 -17.16
CA LYS A 347 33.68 -4.93 -16.19
C LYS A 347 32.98 -6.08 -15.47
N VAL A 348 33.66 -7.21 -15.30
CA VAL A 348 33.14 -8.32 -14.49
C VAL A 348 33.04 -7.85 -13.05
N GLU A 349 31.83 -7.85 -12.49
CA GLU A 349 31.58 -7.51 -11.09
C GLU A 349 31.49 -8.75 -10.23
N TYR A 350 30.77 -9.77 -10.69
CA TYR A 350 30.47 -10.96 -9.90
C TYR A 350 30.42 -12.20 -10.77
N ILE A 351 30.87 -13.32 -10.19
CA ILE A 351 30.84 -14.64 -10.82
C ILE A 351 30.06 -15.59 -9.90
N SER A 352 28.99 -16.20 -10.42
CA SER A 352 28.23 -17.18 -9.65
C SER A 352 29.08 -18.42 -9.34
N PRO A 353 29.12 -18.89 -8.08
CA PRO A 353 29.79 -20.13 -7.73
C PRO A 353 29.00 -21.37 -8.15
N ILE A 354 27.72 -21.22 -8.50
CA ILE A 354 26.81 -22.29 -8.90
C ILE A 354 26.59 -22.20 -10.42
N PRO A 355 26.75 -23.31 -11.17
CA PRO A 355 26.42 -23.33 -12.59
C PRO A 355 24.92 -23.12 -12.80
N ALA A 356 24.56 -22.29 -13.77
CA ALA A 356 23.22 -22.24 -14.33
C ALA A 356 22.92 -23.54 -15.10
N ASP A 357 21.64 -23.85 -15.29
CA ASP A 357 21.18 -25.03 -16.02
C ASP A 357 21.98 -25.22 -17.33
N SER A 358 22.46 -26.45 -17.58
CA SER A 358 23.20 -26.84 -18.81
C SER A 358 24.71 -26.52 -18.88
N GLY A 359 25.41 -26.40 -17.76
CA GLY A 359 26.90 -26.36 -17.74
C GLY A 359 27.52 -24.98 -18.06
N TYR A 360 26.77 -23.91 -17.81
CA TYR A 360 27.21 -22.52 -17.94
C TYR A 360 27.31 -21.88 -16.55
N TYR A 361 28.21 -20.92 -16.39
CA TYR A 361 28.30 -20.10 -15.18
C TYR A 361 27.80 -18.70 -15.47
N LEU A 362 27.00 -18.17 -14.55
CA LEU A 362 26.46 -16.82 -14.64
C LEU A 362 27.52 -15.81 -14.20
N VAL A 363 27.81 -14.84 -15.05
CA VAL A 363 28.75 -13.75 -14.78
C VAL A 363 28.04 -12.41 -14.94
N LYS A 364 28.04 -11.59 -13.89
CA LYS A 364 27.47 -10.25 -13.89
C LYS A 364 28.53 -9.25 -14.37
N VAL A 365 28.20 -8.52 -15.41
CA VAL A 365 29.05 -7.49 -16.02
C VAL A 365 28.39 -6.12 -15.83
N ILE A 366 29.04 -5.23 -15.10
CA ILE A 366 28.58 -3.85 -14.94
C ILE A 366 29.08 -2.98 -16.10
N LEU A 367 28.38 -1.88 -16.36
CA LEU A 367 28.68 -0.94 -17.44
C LEU A 367 29.05 0.44 -16.84
N PRO A 368 30.35 0.73 -16.62
CA PRO A 368 30.80 1.97 -15.98
C PRO A 368 30.39 3.23 -16.75
N ASP A 369 30.41 3.16 -18.09
CA ASP A 369 30.05 4.26 -18.99
C ASP A 369 28.62 4.08 -19.55
N HIS A 370 27.73 3.39 -18.82
CA HIS A 370 26.39 3.02 -19.27
C HIS A 370 26.43 2.32 -20.64
N LEU A 371 25.49 2.64 -21.54
CA LEU A 371 25.38 2.05 -22.87
C LEU A 371 26.08 2.88 -23.96
N LYS A 372 27.12 3.61 -23.56
CA LYS A 372 27.94 4.40 -24.47
C LYS A 372 28.99 3.52 -25.15
N THR A 373 29.02 3.54 -26.47
CA THR A 373 29.99 2.77 -27.25
C THR A 373 31.32 3.49 -27.36
N ASN A 374 32.38 2.76 -27.73
CA ASN A 374 33.68 3.34 -28.06
C ASN A 374 33.67 4.29 -29.27
N TYR A 375 32.57 4.33 -30.04
CA TYR A 375 32.34 5.31 -31.10
C TYR A 375 31.51 6.51 -30.62
N ASN A 376 31.36 6.66 -29.29
CA ASN A 376 30.62 7.75 -28.66
C ASN A 376 29.13 7.80 -29.08
N LYS A 377 28.57 6.65 -29.49
CA LYS A 377 27.13 6.48 -29.75
C LYS A 377 26.47 5.91 -28.50
N GLU A 378 25.23 6.29 -28.24
CA GLU A 378 24.45 5.79 -27.12
C GLU A 378 23.46 4.73 -27.61
N ILE A 379 23.50 3.54 -27.00
CA ILE A 379 22.53 2.48 -27.27
C ILE A 379 21.38 2.63 -26.27
N PRO A 380 20.10 2.69 -26.72
CA PRO A 380 18.98 2.75 -25.79
C PRO A 380 18.89 1.45 -24.97
N PHE A 381 18.58 1.58 -23.68
CA PHE A 381 18.34 0.43 -22.82
C PHE A 381 17.08 -0.32 -23.26
N ILE A 382 17.24 -1.59 -23.61
CA ILE A 382 16.15 -2.51 -23.94
C ILE A 382 16.39 -3.79 -23.11
N GLU A 383 15.50 -4.04 -22.16
CA GLU A 383 15.56 -5.24 -21.31
C GLU A 383 15.57 -6.52 -22.18
N GLY A 384 16.47 -7.45 -21.87
CA GLY A 384 16.60 -8.72 -22.56
C GLY A 384 17.34 -8.66 -23.92
N LEU A 385 17.88 -7.50 -24.30
CA LEU A 385 18.64 -7.36 -25.54
C LEU A 385 19.83 -8.32 -25.56
N THR A 386 19.96 -9.10 -26.63
CA THR A 386 21.03 -10.10 -26.73
C THR A 386 22.37 -9.46 -27.07
N VAL A 387 23.40 -9.89 -26.36
CA VAL A 387 24.75 -9.34 -26.44
C VAL A 387 25.75 -10.48 -26.57
N GLN A 388 26.73 -10.32 -27.44
CA GLN A 388 27.94 -11.12 -27.37
C GLN A 388 28.93 -10.45 -26.40
N SER A 389 29.30 -11.20 -25.37
CA SER A 389 30.21 -10.76 -24.32
C SER A 389 31.57 -11.42 -24.53
N ASP A 390 32.56 -10.61 -24.87
CA ASP A 390 33.95 -11.02 -25.03
C ASP A 390 34.75 -10.57 -23.78
N ILE A 391 34.95 -11.49 -22.83
CA ILE A 391 35.67 -11.23 -21.57
C ILE A 391 37.17 -11.32 -21.82
N VAL A 392 37.92 -10.25 -21.53
CA VAL A 392 39.38 -10.19 -21.71
C VAL A 392 40.08 -10.97 -20.60
N THR A 393 40.71 -12.08 -20.97
CA THR A 393 41.41 -12.97 -20.04
C THR A 393 42.90 -12.70 -19.93
N LYS A 394 43.51 -12.21 -21.02
CA LYS A 394 44.89 -11.73 -21.05
C LYS A 394 45.00 -10.54 -21.98
N ASP A 395 45.69 -9.50 -21.53
CA ASP A 395 46.14 -8.40 -22.37
C ASP A 395 47.39 -8.87 -23.13
N MET A 396 47.22 -9.21 -24.40
CA MET A 396 48.29 -9.68 -25.26
C MET A 396 48.49 -8.71 -26.42
N ARG A 397 49.74 -8.58 -26.88
CA ARG A 397 50.08 -7.95 -28.15
C ARG A 397 49.94 -8.97 -29.28
N LEU A 398 49.76 -8.51 -30.51
CA LEU A 398 49.64 -9.37 -31.68
C LEU A 398 50.86 -10.28 -31.85
N ALA A 399 52.07 -9.75 -31.61
CA ALA A 399 53.31 -10.55 -31.61
C ALA A 399 53.29 -11.69 -30.58
N GLU A 400 52.80 -11.43 -29.37
CA GLU A 400 52.69 -12.42 -28.29
C GLU A 400 51.63 -13.49 -28.61
N SER A 401 50.49 -13.08 -29.19
CA SER A 401 49.43 -13.99 -29.62
C SER A 401 49.94 -14.97 -30.68
N LEU A 402 50.63 -14.48 -31.71
CA LEU A 402 51.19 -15.30 -32.77
C LEU A 402 52.22 -16.30 -32.24
N TYR A 403 53.10 -15.85 -31.34
CA TYR A 403 54.07 -16.73 -30.69
C TYR A 403 53.41 -17.82 -29.85
N TYR A 404 52.37 -17.46 -29.08
CA TYR A 404 51.63 -18.39 -28.24
C TYR A 404 50.90 -19.46 -29.06
N ASP A 405 50.26 -19.08 -30.17
CA ASP A 405 49.55 -20.00 -31.06
C ASP A 405 50.50 -21.00 -31.74
N VAL A 406 51.68 -20.55 -32.17
CA VAL A 406 52.70 -21.42 -32.77
C VAL A 406 53.20 -22.44 -31.74
N ILE A 407 53.48 -22.03 -30.50
CA ILE A 407 53.90 -22.96 -29.44
C ILE A 407 52.80 -23.93 -29.06
N LYS A 408 51.56 -23.46 -28.99
CA LYS A 408 50.40 -24.30 -28.66
C LYS A 408 50.18 -25.38 -29.71
N GLN A 409 50.43 -25.10 -30.99
CA GLN A 409 50.37 -26.09 -32.07
C GLN A 409 51.54 -27.08 -32.04
N MET A 410 52.74 -26.67 -31.61
CA MET A 410 53.89 -27.59 -31.47
C MET A 410 53.81 -28.52 -30.25
N LYS A 411 53.02 -28.18 -29.23
CA LYS A 411 52.82 -28.98 -28.01
C LYS A 411 51.60 -29.91 -28.05
N LYS A 412 50.85 -29.89 -29.14
CA LYS A 412 49.66 -30.72 -29.36
C LYS A 412 50.01 -31.80 -30.39
#